data_AF-A0A8T6DNB2-F1
#
_entry.id   AF-A0A8T6DNB2-F1
#
_cell.length_a   1.000
_cell.length_b   1.000
_cell.length_c   1.000
_cell.angle_alpha   90.00
_cell.angle_beta   90.00
_cell.angle_gamma   90.00
#
_symmetry.space_group_name_H-M   'P 1'
#
loop_
_entity.id
_entity.type
_entity.pdbx_description
1 polymer ?
#
loop_
_entity_poly.entity_id
_entity_poly.type
_entity_poly.pdbx_seq_one_letter_code
_entity_poly.pdbx_strand_id
1 'polypeptide(L)' 'MATEEQIQVVMNALADPIPCPACGVRVRFGDLECPRCGEDIYDDLKAWAERVVDEVCGG' A
#
# COMPACT_ATOMS: atom_id res chain seq x y z
N MET A 1 -8.14 6.59 -20.38
CA MET A 1 -8.89 5.99 -19.25
C MET A 1 -8.11 4.75 -18.81
N ALA A 2 -8.15 4.38 -17.54
CA ALA A 2 -7.53 3.14 -17.09
C ALA A 2 -8.22 1.93 -17.74
N THR A 3 -7.46 0.87 -18.03
CA THR A 3 -7.99 -0.41 -18.53
C THR A 3 -8.55 -1.25 -17.38
N GLU A 4 -9.37 -2.25 -17.69
CA GLU A 4 -9.86 -3.23 -16.69
C GLU A 4 -8.71 -3.93 -15.96
N GLU A 5 -7.62 -4.24 -16.68
CA GLU A 5 -6.42 -4.85 -16.12
C GLU A 5 -5.73 -3.93 -15.10
N GLN A 6 -5.54 -2.65 -15.46
CA GLN A 6 -4.99 -1.65 -14.55
C GLN A 6 -5.85 -1.47 -13.30
N ILE A 7 -7.19 -1.48 -13.46
CA ILE A 7 -8.12 -1.39 -12.33
C ILE A 7 -7.98 -2.64 -11.44
N GLN A 8 -7.89 -3.82 -12.02
CA GLN A 8 -7.76 -5.08 -11.26
C GLN A 8 -6.44 -5.15 -10.47
N VAL A 9 -5.33 -4.65 -11.03
CA VAL A 9 -4.05 -4.53 -10.31
C VAL A 9 -4.20 -3.70 -9.05
N VAL A 10 -4.82 -2.51 -9.16
CA VAL A 10 -5.06 -1.64 -7.99
C VAL A 10 -5.95 -2.33 -6.96
N MET A 11 -7.05 -2.96 -7.40
CA MET A 11 -7.96 -3.67 -6.50
C MET A 11 -7.27 -4.81 -5.74
N ASN A 12 -6.39 -5.56 -6.40
CA ASN A 12 -5.63 -6.64 -5.78
C ASN A 12 -4.61 -6.10 -4.77
N ALA A 13 -3.89 -5.02 -5.12
CA ALA A 13 -2.93 -4.39 -4.22
C ALA A 13 -3.59 -3.86 -2.93
N LEU A 14 -4.82 -3.34 -3.03
CA LEU A 14 -5.59 -2.86 -1.87
C LEU A 14 -6.14 -3.99 -0.98
N ALA A 15 -6.23 -5.22 -1.50
CA ALA A 15 -6.75 -6.35 -0.73
C ALA A 15 -5.75 -6.90 0.30
N ASP A 16 -4.47 -6.60 0.15
CA ASP A 16 -3.39 -7.08 1.03
C ASP A 16 -2.65 -5.91 1.73
N PRO A 17 -3.15 -5.45 2.89
CA PRO A 17 -2.58 -4.31 3.60
C PRO A 17 -1.25 -4.66 4.28
N ILE A 18 -0.32 -3.71 4.25
CA ILE A 18 0.99 -3.86 4.89
C ILE A 18 0.85 -3.88 6.41
N PRO A 19 1.45 -4.86 7.10
CA PRO A 19 1.55 -4.83 8.55
C PRO A 19 2.62 -3.82 8.99
N CYS A 20 2.35 -3.09 10.07
CA CYS A 20 3.34 -2.22 10.70
C CYS A 20 4.60 -3.04 11.07
N PRO A 21 5.80 -2.62 10.66
CA PRO A 21 7.03 -3.39 10.91
C PRO A 21 7.38 -3.49 12.40
N ALA A 22 6.93 -2.54 13.23
CA ALA A 22 7.24 -2.52 14.66
C ALA A 22 6.31 -3.41 15.51
N CYS A 23 4.99 -3.39 15.24
CA CYS A 23 4.02 -4.07 16.11
C CYS A 23 3.08 -5.06 15.40
N GLY A 24 3.22 -5.21 14.08
CA GLY A 24 2.47 -6.17 13.27
C GLY A 24 0.98 -5.86 13.08
N VAL A 25 0.48 -4.70 13.53
CA VAL A 25 -0.90 -4.31 13.27
C VAL A 25 -1.08 -4.04 11.77
N ARG A 26 -2.21 -4.43 11.20
CA ARG A 26 -2.55 -4.08 9.82
C ARG A 26 -2.81 -2.57 9.74
N VAL A 27 -2.03 -1.89 8.91
CA VAL A 27 -2.17 -0.46 8.65
C VAL A 27 -3.35 -0.23 7.70
N ARG A 28 -4.09 0.87 7.89
CA ARG A 28 -5.15 1.25 6.96
C ARG A 28 -4.60 2.21 5.90
N PHE A 29 -5.17 2.17 4.69
CA PHE A 29 -4.81 3.12 3.65
C PHE A 29 -5.10 4.55 4.11
N GLY A 30 -4.11 5.44 3.97
CA GLY A 30 -4.20 6.85 4.36
C GLY A 30 -3.61 7.17 5.74
N ASP A 31 -3.28 6.17 6.55
CA ASP A 31 -2.46 6.39 7.75
C ASP A 31 -1.01 6.77 7.31
N LEU A 32 -0.35 7.66 8.04
CA LEU A 32 1.10 7.95 7.87
C LEU A 32 1.93 7.41 9.04
N GLU A 33 1.25 7.13 10.15
CA GLU A 33 1.82 6.56 11.38
C GLU A 33 0.96 5.37 11.79
N CYS A 34 1.57 4.37 12.42
CA CYS A 34 0.86 3.21 12.91
C CYS A 34 -0.16 3.61 14.00
N PRO A 35 -1.46 3.32 13.83
CA PRO A 35 -2.49 3.75 14.77
C PRO A 35 -2.42 3.03 16.12
N ARG A 36 -1.59 2.00 16.24
CA ARG A 36 -1.43 1.22 17.47
C ARG A 36 -0.20 1.63 18.28
N CYS A 37 0.95 1.83 17.63
CA CYS A 37 2.22 2.05 18.32
C CYS A 37 2.88 3.39 18.01
N GLY A 38 2.36 4.16 17.04
CA GLY A 38 2.92 5.46 16.65
C GLY A 38 4.22 5.37 15.84
N GLU A 39 4.56 4.19 15.31
CA GLU A 39 5.70 4.06 14.38
C GLU A 39 5.42 4.86 13.10
N ASP A 40 6.40 5.63 12.63
CA ASP A 40 6.34 6.24 11.31
C ASP A 40 6.50 5.14 10.25
N ILE A 41 5.53 5.06 9.35
CA ILE A 41 5.44 4.02 8.32
C ILE A 41 5.36 4.62 6.93
N TYR A 42 5.65 5.92 6.79
CA TYR A 42 5.55 6.62 5.52
C TYR A 42 6.42 5.99 4.44
N ASP A 43 7.66 5.65 4.77
CA ASP A 43 8.61 5.07 3.81
C ASP A 43 8.16 3.68 3.33
N ASP A 44 7.59 2.85 4.22
CA ASP A 44 7.03 1.55 3.86
C ASP A 44 5.83 1.70 2.91
N LEU A 45 4.94 2.65 3.21
CA LEU A 45 3.76 2.95 2.38
C LEU A 45 4.17 3.52 1.03
N LYS A 46 5.20 4.37 0.99
CA LYS A 46 5.74 4.92 -0.25
C LYS A 46 6.35 3.82 -1.12
N ALA A 47 7.18 2.95 -0.56
CA ALA A 47 7.78 1.83 -1.29
C ALA A 47 6.71 0.87 -1.85
N TRP A 48 5.61 0.68 -1.13
CA TRP A 48 4.46 -0.04 -1.65
C TRP A 48 3.76 0.66 -2.80
N ALA A 49 3.51 1.97 -2.66
CA ALA A 49 2.87 2.76 -3.69
C ALA A 49 3.70 2.77 -4.98
N GLU A 50 5.02 2.93 -4.89
CA GLU A 50 5.95 2.86 -6.03
C GLU A 50 5.81 1.52 -6.77
N ARG A 51 5.79 0.40 -6.04
CA ARG A 51 5.60 -0.94 -6.63
C ARG A 51 4.27 -1.08 -7.37
N VAL A 52 3.18 -0.58 -6.78
CA VAL A 52 1.84 -0.66 -7.38
C VAL A 52 1.78 0.21 -8.64
N VAL A 53 2.39 1.41 -8.60
CA VAL A 53 2.46 2.30 -9.77
C VAL A 53 3.27 1.66 -10.89
N ASP A 54 4.41 1.04 -10.57
CA ASP A 54 5.24 0.34 -11.55
C ASP A 54 4.48 -0.84 -12.19
N GLU A 55 3.68 -1.58 -11.43
CA GLU A 55 2.85 -2.67 -11.97
C GLU A 55 1.72 -2.16 -12.86
N VAL A 56 1.06 -1.06 -12.49
CA VAL A 56 -0.02 -0.43 -13.28
C VAL A 56 0.50 0.20 -14.58
N CYS A 57 1.71 0.75 -14.56
CA CYS A 57 2.32 1.46 -15.70
C CYS A 57 3.25 0.57 -16.54
N GLY A 58 3.74 -0.55 -16.00
CA GLY A 58 4.68 -1.47 -16.63
C GLY A 58 4.05 -2.68 -17.32
N GLY A 59 2.71 -2.77 -17.31
CA GLY A 59 1.91 -3.74 -18.07
C GLY A 59 1.60 -3.30 -19.50
#